data_AF-A0A2A3LLE0-F1
#
_entry.id   AF-A0A2A3LLE0-F1
#
_cell.length_a   1.000
_cell.length_b   1.000
_cell.length_c   1.000
_cell.angle_alpha   90.00
_cell.angle_beta   90.00
_cell.angle_gamma   90.00
#
_symmetry.space_group_name_H-M   'P 1'
#
loop_
_entity.id
_entity.type
_entity.pdbx_description
1 polymer ?
#
loop_
_entity_poly.entity_id
_entity_poly.type
_entity_poly.pdbx_seq_one_letter_code
_entity_poly.pdbx_strand_id
1 'polypeptide(L)' 'MADRSQYSTFWILFGQFGATMTIEQLRDAFFPKATIKTMANKHSAGLLPERAGDVYDTRDVATWWDSQRQRQAS' A
#
# COMPACT_ATOMS: atom_id res chain seq x y z
N MET A 1 -17.53 -13.91 -20.09
CA MET A 1 -17.73 -13.82 -18.62
C MET A 1 -16.72 -12.80 -18.11
N ALA A 2 -17.17 -11.62 -17.68
CA ALA A 2 -16.27 -10.63 -17.11
C ALA A 2 -15.79 -11.12 -15.75
N ASP A 3 -14.51 -11.49 -15.66
CA ASP A 3 -13.85 -11.88 -14.43
C ASP A 3 -13.93 -10.74 -13.41
N ARG A 4 -14.40 -11.05 -12.19
CA ARG A 4 -14.61 -10.11 -11.07
C ARG A 4 -13.29 -9.62 -10.42
N SER A 5 -12.16 -9.78 -11.09
CA SER A 5 -10.79 -9.52 -10.58
C SER A 5 -10.20 -8.15 -10.98
N GLN A 6 -10.87 -7.35 -11.81
CA GLN A 6 -10.17 -6.39 -12.70
C GLN A 6 -9.96 -4.94 -12.21
N TYR A 7 -10.18 -4.61 -10.94
CA TYR A 7 -9.65 -3.33 -10.45
C TYR A 7 -8.24 -3.56 -9.92
N SER A 8 -7.26 -3.29 -10.77
CA SER A 8 -5.85 -3.24 -10.35
C SER A 8 -5.74 -2.35 -9.12
N THR A 9 -5.18 -2.88 -8.02
CA THR A 9 -4.94 -2.13 -6.77
C THR A 9 -4.27 -0.79 -7.08
N PHE A 10 -3.38 -0.77 -8.07
CA PHE A 10 -2.74 0.44 -8.57
C PHE A 10 -3.73 1.51 -9.01
N TRP A 11 -4.72 1.18 -9.86
CA TRP A 11 -5.67 2.19 -10.37
C TRP A 11 -6.55 2.78 -9.27
N ILE A 12 -6.90 1.97 -8.26
CA ILE A 12 -7.67 2.45 -7.10
C ILE A 12 -6.83 3.46 -6.30
N LEU A 13 -5.60 3.08 -5.95
CA LEU A 13 -4.73 3.95 -5.15
C LEU A 13 -4.31 5.20 -5.95
N PHE A 14 -4.01 5.04 -7.23
CA PHE A 14 -3.59 6.15 -8.09
C PHE A 14 -4.71 7.17 -8.28
N GLY A 15 -5.95 6.71 -8.47
CA GLY A 15 -7.10 7.59 -8.58
C GLY A 15 -7.35 8.42 -7.31
N GLN A 16 -7.02 7.89 -6.13
CA GLN A 16 -7.26 8.54 -4.85
C GLN A 16 -6.09 9.41 -4.37
N PHE A 17 -4.86 8.94 -4.56
CA PHE A 17 -3.66 9.54 -3.95
C PHE A 17 -2.65 10.07 -4.98
N GLY A 18 -2.82 9.74 -6.26
CA GLY A 18 -1.88 10.09 -7.32
C GLY A 18 -0.67 9.16 -7.38
N ALA A 19 0.45 9.66 -7.91
CA ALA A 19 1.66 8.88 -8.16
C ALA A 19 2.40 8.44 -6.88
N THR A 20 2.21 9.18 -5.78
CA THR A 20 2.91 8.94 -4.51
C THR A 20 1.96 9.05 -3.33
N MET A 21 2.21 8.26 -2.29
CA MET A 21 1.47 8.29 -1.03
C MET A 21 2.36 8.70 0.13
N THR A 22 1.85 9.50 1.08
CA THR A 22 2.53 9.73 2.36
C THR A 22 2.33 8.55 3.32
N ILE A 23 3.08 8.53 4.43
CA ILE A 23 2.90 7.50 5.46
C ILE A 23 1.52 7.58 6.13
N GLU A 24 0.94 8.78 6.23
CA GLU A 24 -0.42 9.02 6.72
C GLU A 24 -1.46 8.43 5.75
N GLN A 25 -1.30 8.66 4.44
CA GLN A 25 -2.22 8.12 3.44
C GLN A 25 -2.14 6.59 3.38
N LEU A 26 -0.93 6.03 3.47
CA LEU A 26 -0.72 4.58 3.57
C LEU A 26 -1.37 4.00 4.84
N ARG A 27 -1.22 4.69 5.98
CA ARG A 27 -1.89 4.33 7.23
C ARG A 27 -3.40 4.33 7.03
N ASP A 28 -3.95 5.40 6.49
CA ASP A 28 -5.40 5.56 6.38
C ASP A 28 -6.01 4.50 5.44
N ALA A 29 -5.30 4.13 4.38
CA ALA A 29 -5.73 3.10 3.43
C ALA A 29 -5.65 1.66 3.99
N PHE A 30 -4.58 1.30 4.70
CA PHE A 30 -4.31 -0.10 5.06
C PHE A 30 -4.30 -0.39 6.56
N PHE A 31 -4.09 0.63 7.39
CA PHE A 31 -3.94 0.50 8.84
C PHE A 31 -4.65 1.65 9.59
N PRO A 32 -5.96 1.89 9.38
CA PRO A 32 -6.63 3.11 9.86
C PRO A 32 -6.65 3.27 11.38
N LYS A 33 -6.36 2.19 12.13
CA LYS A 33 -6.27 2.19 13.60
C LYS A 33 -4.83 2.29 14.13
N ALA A 34 -3.83 2.26 13.26
CA ALA A 34 -2.43 2.34 13.67
C ALA A 34 -2.04 3.80 13.97
N THR A 35 -1.06 3.99 14.85
CA THR A 35 -0.45 5.31 15.04
C THR A 35 0.67 5.54 14.03
N ILE A 36 1.08 6.80 13.79
CA ILE A 36 2.22 7.08 12.92
C ILE A 36 3.52 6.46 13.46
N LYS A 37 3.71 6.42 14.79
CA LYS A 37 4.84 5.71 15.40
C LYS A 37 4.82 4.22 15.06
N THR A 38 3.65 3.58 15.09
CA THR A 38 3.50 2.18 14.67
C THR A 38 3.85 2.00 13.20
N MET A 39 3.47 2.93 12.33
CA MET A 39 3.82 2.89 10.91
C MET A 39 5.34 3.04 10.70
N ALA A 40 5.98 3.96 11.41
CA ALA A 40 7.44 4.11 11.37
C ALA A 40 8.15 2.82 11.82
N ASN A 41 7.69 2.18 12.90
CA ASN A 41 8.24 0.89 13.34
C ASN A 41 8.05 -0.20 12.29
N LYS A 42 6.89 -0.26 11.60
CA LYS A 42 6.64 -1.20 10.51
C LYS A 42 7.57 -0.94 9.33
N HIS A 43 7.83 0.32 9.00
CA HIS A 43 8.80 0.69 7.95
C HIS A 43 10.20 0.20 8.32
N SER A 44 10.69 0.51 9.52
CA SER A 44 12.01 0.06 9.99
C SER A 44 12.15 -1.46 10.08
N ALA A 45 11.02 -2.17 10.26
CA ALA A 45 10.97 -3.63 10.26
C ALA A 45 10.85 -4.25 8.85
N GLY A 46 10.84 -3.45 7.79
CA GLY A 46 10.67 -3.94 6.41
C GLY A 46 9.27 -4.49 6.11
N LEU A 47 8.26 -4.09 6.89
CA LEU A 47 6.87 -4.58 6.76
C LEU A 47 6.02 -3.69 5.84
N LEU A 48 6.56 -2.57 5.38
CA LEU A 48 5.94 -1.64 4.44
C LEU A 48 6.71 -1.65 3.10
N PRO A 49 6.14 -1.11 2.01
CA PRO A 49 6.86 -0.92 0.77
C PRO A 49 8.11 -0.05 0.99
N GLU A 50 9.04 -0.12 0.05
CA GLU A 50 10.18 0.80 0.02
C GLU A 50 9.70 2.25 -0.15
N ARG A 51 10.43 3.19 0.45
CA ARG A 51 10.07 4.61 0.47
C ARG A 51 11.09 5.39 -0.37
N ALA A 52 10.60 6.22 -1.28
CA ALA A 52 11.40 7.16 -2.04
C ALA A 52 11.46 8.50 -1.30
N GLY A 53 12.54 8.72 -0.53
CA GLY A 53 12.64 9.89 0.35
C GLY A 53 11.61 9.81 1.47
N ASP A 54 10.60 10.69 1.44
CA ASP A 54 9.53 10.73 2.45
C ASP A 54 8.17 10.18 1.99
N VAL A 55 8.08 9.71 0.76
CA VAL A 55 6.84 9.21 0.15
C VAL A 55 7.01 7.79 -0.39
N TYR A 56 5.90 7.09 -0.56
CA TYR A 56 5.84 5.77 -1.18
C TYR A 56 5.36 5.91 -2.63
N ASP A 57 5.98 5.20 -3.58
CA ASP A 57 5.43 5.12 -4.93
C ASP A 57 4.14 4.29 -4.92
N THR A 58 3.08 4.81 -5.51
CA THR A 58 1.76 4.15 -5.51
C THR A 58 1.78 2.78 -6.20
N ARG A 59 2.65 2.58 -7.21
CA ARG A 59 2.83 1.28 -7.88
C ARG A 59 3.49 0.26 -6.97
N ASP A 60 4.47 0.69 -6.19
CA ASP A 60 5.17 -0.18 -5.25
C ASP A 60 4.26 -0.57 -4.10
N VAL A 61 3.43 0.36 -3.60
CA VAL A 61 2.38 0.08 -2.62
C VAL A 61 1.38 -0.95 -3.15
N ALA A 62 0.91 -0.78 -4.39
CA ALA A 62 -0.02 -1.72 -5.01
C ALA A 62 0.58 -3.12 -5.14
N THR A 63 1.81 -3.20 -5.63
CA THR A 63 2.55 -4.46 -5.81
C THR A 63 2.77 -5.17 -4.46
N TRP A 64 3.19 -4.41 -3.45
CA TRP A 64 3.35 -4.91 -2.08
C TRP A 64 2.05 -5.48 -1.52
N TRP A 65 0.93 -4.79 -1.71
CA TRP A 65 -0.37 -5.27 -1.24
C TRP A 65 -0.82 -6.54 -1.97
N ASP A 66 -0.72 -6.55 -3.30
CA ASP A 66 -1.12 -7.71 -4.10
C ASP A 66 -0.28 -8.95 -3.77
N SER A 67 1.02 -8.78 -3.51
CA SER A 67 1.89 -9.87 -3.07
C SER A 67 1.46 -10.50 -1.74
N GLN A 68 0.95 -9.69 -0.79
CA GLN A 68 0.42 -10.20 0.48
C GLN A 68 -0.86 -11.00 0.28
N ARG A 69 -1.77 -10.51 -0.57
CA ARG A 69 -3.01 -11.24 -0.88
C ARG A 69 -2.72 -12.60 -1.52
N GLN A 70 -1.74 -12.66 -2.43
CA GLN A 70 -1.32 -13.92 -3.05
C GLN A 70 -0.75 -14.90 -2.03
N ARG A 71 0.09 -14.43 -1.10
CA ARG A 71 0.64 -15.27 -0.01
C ARG A 71 -0.43 -15.82 0.93
N GLN A 72 -1.53 -15.10 1.15
CA GLN A 72 -2.63 -15.55 2.00
C GLN A 72 -3.59 -16.53 1.31
N ALA A 73 -3.62 -16.52 -0.03
CA ALA A 73 -4.46 -17.39 -0.83
C ALA A 73 -3.80 -18.75 -1.15
N SER A 74 -2.51 -18.92 -0.83
CA SER A 74 -1.71 -20.13 -1.02
C SER A 74 -1.60 -20.91 0.29
#